data_AF-A0A959N7Z3-F1
#
_entry.id   AF-A0A959N7Z3-F1
#
_cell.length_a   1.000
_cell.length_b   1.000
_cell.length_c   1.000
_cell.angle_alpha   90.00
_cell.angle_beta   90.00
_cell.angle_gamma   90.00
#
_symmetry.space_group_name_H-M   'P 1'
#
loop_
_entity.id
_entity.type
_entity.pdbx_description
1 polymer ?
#
loop_
_entity_poly.entity_id
_entity_poly.type
_entity_poly.pdbx_seq_one_letter_code
_entity_poly.pdbx_strand_id
1 'polypeptide(L)' 'INFSFAKDLSGIYYSNSTDIFWIISDEDKSVFKCSSNGDVISSYKVNIEQIEGIAIDEESSLLYLVSDPLNKLYVCDLP' A
#
# COMPACT_ATOMS: atom_id res chain seq x y z
N ILE A 1 -0.24 -6.99 -14.06
CA ILE A 1 0.66 -6.26 -13.14
C ILE A 1 2.01 -6.96 -13.13
N ASN A 2 3.10 -6.22 -13.37
CA ASN A 2 4.45 -6.71 -13.16
C ASN A 2 4.83 -6.50 -11.68
N PHE A 3 5.25 -7.54 -10.98
CA PHE A 3 5.60 -7.48 -9.55
C PHE A 3 7.11 -7.38 -9.29
N SER A 4 7.95 -7.32 -10.34
CA SER A 4 9.41 -7.31 -10.19
C SER A 4 9.97 -6.03 -9.56
N PHE A 5 9.13 -5.04 -9.25
CA PHE A 5 9.55 -3.75 -8.68
C PHE A 5 9.75 -3.79 -7.17
N ALA A 6 9.25 -4.82 -6.49
CA ALA A 6 9.32 -4.96 -5.05
C ALA A 6 9.54 -6.41 -4.65
N LYS A 7 10.07 -6.61 -3.45
CA LYS A 7 10.18 -7.90 -2.80
C LYS A 7 9.02 -8.05 -1.83
N ASP A 8 8.58 -9.28 -1.63
CA ASP A 8 7.62 -9.63 -0.57
C ASP A 8 6.41 -8.69 -0.50
N LEU A 9 5.62 -8.70 -1.57
CA LEU A 9 4.36 -7.96 -1.64
C LEU A 9 3.32 -8.62 -0.75
N SER A 10 2.73 -7.85 0.17
CA SER A 10 1.88 -8.40 1.23
C SER A 10 0.38 -8.11 1.02
N GLY A 11 0.04 -6.90 0.58
CA GLY A 11 -1.34 -6.43 0.51
C GLY A 11 -1.61 -5.50 -0.66
N ILE A 12 -2.87 -5.42 -1.07
CA ILE A 12 -3.31 -4.61 -2.21
C ILE A 12 -4.69 -4.00 -1.98
N TYR A 13 -4.88 -2.77 -2.44
CA TYR A 13 -6.15 -2.08 -2.56
C TYR A 13 -6.30 -1.58 -4.00
N TYR A 14 -7.49 -1.73 -4.59
CA TYR A 14 -7.82 -1.18 -5.91
C TYR A 14 -8.82 -0.04 -5.76
N SER A 15 -8.45 1.13 -6.26
CA SER A 15 -9.36 2.26 -6.41
C SER A 15 -10.05 2.18 -7.77
N ASN A 16 -11.36 1.91 -7.75
CA ASN A 16 -12.18 1.95 -8.97
C ASN A 16 -12.42 3.38 -9.48
N SER A 17 -12.32 4.39 -8.61
CA SER A 17 -12.55 5.79 -9.00
C SER A 17 -11.37 6.38 -9.77
N THR A 18 -10.14 5.93 -9.47
CA THR A 18 -8.91 6.43 -10.09
C THR A 18 -8.20 5.41 -11.00
N ASP A 19 -8.67 4.16 -11.03
CA ASP A 19 -8.04 3.04 -11.74
C ASP A 19 -6.58 2.79 -11.29
N ILE A 20 -6.36 2.89 -9.97
CA ILE A 20 -5.05 2.77 -9.33
C ILE A 20 -5.02 1.55 -8.40
N PHE A 21 -3.90 0.82 -8.43
CA PHE A 21 -3.56 -0.14 -7.40
C PHE A 21 -2.64 0.51 -6.35
N TRP A 22 -2.95 0.30 -5.08
CA TRP A 22 -2.08 0.59 -3.96
C TRP A 22 -1.60 -0.73 -3.36
N ILE A 23 -0.29 -0.96 -3.41
CA ILE A 23 0.31 -2.26 -3.05
C ILE A 23 1.34 -2.02 -1.95
N ILE A 24 1.41 -2.89 -0.95
CA ILE A 24 2.41 -2.80 0.12
C ILE A 24 3.45 -3.91 0.03
N SER A 25 4.63 -3.63 0.56
CA SER A 25 5.72 -4.60 0.75
C SER A 25 6.29 -4.49 2.15
N ASP A 26 6.40 -5.63 2.84
CA ASP A 26 7.12 -5.72 4.11
C ASP A 26 8.62 -5.47 3.91
N GLU A 27 9.28 -6.25 3.04
CA GLU A 27 10.74 -6.17 2.86
C GLU A 27 11.21 -4.80 2.35
N ASP A 28 10.47 -4.17 1.45
CA ASP A 28 10.80 -2.83 0.96
C ASP A 28 10.30 -1.71 1.90
N LYS A 29 9.50 -2.03 2.92
CA LYS A 29 8.92 -1.06 3.86
C LYS A 29 8.23 0.09 3.13
N SER A 30 7.38 -0.24 2.17
CA SER A 30 6.84 0.74 1.22
C SER A 30 5.39 0.48 0.83
N VAL A 31 4.67 1.57 0.56
CA VAL A 31 3.40 1.58 -0.19
C VAL A 31 3.72 2.05 -1.61
N PHE A 32 3.26 1.33 -2.61
CA PHE A 32 3.43 1.61 -4.03
C PHE A 32 2.09 2.00 -4.64
N LYS A 33 2.09 3.10 -5.39
CA LYS A 33 0.98 3.48 -6.26
C LYS A 33 1.29 2.99 -7.66
N CYS A 34 0.42 2.17 -8.22
CA CYS A 34 0.61 1.55 -9.51
C CYS A 34 -0.56 1.85 -10.45
N SER A 35 -0.27 1.98 -11.75
CA SER A 35 -1.30 1.99 -12.79
C SER A 35 -2.05 0.65 -12.82
N SER A 36 -3.21 0.61 -13.46
CA SER A 36 -3.96 -0.64 -13.69
C SER A 36 -3.21 -1.68 -14.53
N ASN A 37 -2.22 -1.25 -15.32
CA ASN A 37 -1.30 -2.15 -16.04
C ASN A 37 -0.19 -2.71 -15.13
N GLY A 38 0.02 -2.11 -13.96
CA GLY A 38 1.00 -2.51 -12.96
C GLY A 38 2.34 -1.78 -13.04
N ASP A 39 2.39 -0.63 -13.71
CA ASP A 39 3.56 0.24 -13.69
C ASP A 39 3.57 1.05 -12.39
N VAL A 40 4.71 1.12 -11.70
CA VAL A 40 4.85 1.94 -10.51
C VAL A 40 4.85 3.42 -10.88
N ILE A 41 3.89 4.16 -10.35
CA ILE A 41 3.75 5.62 -10.51
C ILE A 41 4.54 6.34 -9.40
N SER A 42 4.41 5.86 -8.16
CA SER A 42 5.13 6.41 -7.00
C SER A 42 5.32 5.36 -5.91
N SER A 43 6.27 5.61 -5.01
CA SER A 43 6.52 4.80 -3.82
C SER A 43 6.71 5.67 -2.59
N TYR A 44 6.19 5.20 -1.46
CA TYR A 44 6.16 5.92 -0.20
C TYR A 44 6.73 5.02 0.89
N LYS A 45 7.78 5.47 1.57
CA LYS A 45 8.40 4.70 2.65
C LYS A 45 7.52 4.70 3.89
N VAL A 46 7.39 3.53 4.50
CA VAL A 46 6.60 3.30 5.70
C VAL A 46 7.52 2.68 6.76
N ASN A 47 7.76 3.42 7.84
CA ASN A 47 8.56 2.91 8.96
C ASN A 47 7.69 2.15 9.97
N ILE A 48 7.01 1.10 9.50
CA ILE A 48 6.18 0.20 10.31
C ILE A 48 6.72 -1.22 10.14
N GLU A 49 6.84 -1.94 11.24
CA GLU A 49 7.25 -3.34 11.24
C GLU A 49 6.17 -4.21 10.59
N GLN A 50 6.54 -5.01 9.59
CA GLN A 50 5.68 -5.98 8.90
C GLN A 50 4.27 -5.48 8.60
N ILE A 51 4.14 -4.67 7.55
CA ILE A 51 2.83 -4.25 7.05
C ILE A 51 2.24 -5.34 6.16
N GLU A 52 1.06 -5.82 6.52
CA GLU A 52 0.41 -6.97 5.86
C GLU A 52 -0.95 -6.61 5.25
N GLY A 53 -1.61 -5.57 5.78
CA GLY A 53 -2.90 -5.08 5.30
C GLY A 53 -2.87 -3.64 4.83
N ILE A 54 -3.64 -3.33 3.79
CA ILE A 54 -3.90 -1.97 3.29
C ILE A 54 -5.38 -1.79 2.96
N ALA A 55 -5.94 -0.64 3.34
CA ALA A 55 -7.22 -0.15 2.84
C ALA A 55 -7.18 1.37 2.70
N ILE A 56 -7.99 1.94 1.81
CA ILE A 56 -8.06 3.39 1.59
C ILE A 56 -9.52 3.83 1.65
N ASP A 57 -9.76 4.90 2.40
CA ASP A 57 -10.98 5.71 2.32
C ASP A 57 -10.67 6.94 1.46
N GLU A 58 -11.15 6.91 0.22
CA GLU A 58 -10.89 7.98 -0.76
C GLU A 58 -11.63 9.28 -0.44
N GLU A 59 -12.82 9.18 0.17
CA GLU A 59 -13.63 10.35 0.51
C GLU A 59 -12.97 11.15 1.64
N SER A 60 -12.46 10.45 2.64
CA SER A 60 -11.76 11.06 3.78
C SER A 60 -10.27 11.29 3.52
N SER A 61 -9.72 10.84 2.37
CA SER A 61 -8.29 10.85 2.06
C SER A 61 -7.44 10.15 3.13
N LEU A 62 -7.89 8.97 3.60
CA LEU A 62 -7.21 8.19 4.65
C LEU A 62 -6.64 6.87 4.11
N LEU A 63 -5.43 6.55 4.54
CA LEU A 63 -4.74 5.28 4.34
C LEU A 63 -4.71 4.49 5.65
N TYR A 64 -5.16 3.24 5.58
CA TYR A 64 -5.14 2.29 6.69
C TYR A 64 -4.08 1.23 6.43
N LEU A 65 -3.22 0.99 7.42
CA LEU A 65 -2.20 -0.06 7.37
C LEU A 65 -2.29 -0.96 8.60
N VAL A 66 -2.15 -2.27 8.42
CA VAL A 66 -2.14 -3.23 9.53
C VAL A 66 -0.76 -3.84 9.66
N SER A 67 -0.27 -3.90 10.91
CA SER A 67 0.92 -4.65 11.28
C SER A 67 0.54 -5.84 12.15
N ASP A 68 0.88 -7.04 11.66
CA ASP A 68 0.64 -8.31 12.34
C ASP A 68 1.44 -8.43 13.66
N PRO A 69 2.77 -8.24 13.70
CA PRO A 69 3.53 -8.45 14.93
C PRO A 69 3.23 -7.38 15.99
N LEU A 70 2.86 -6.18 15.54
CA LEU A 70 2.51 -5.09 16.46
C LEU A 70 1.04 -5.13 16.90
N ASN A 71 0.20 -5.98 16.29
CA ASN A 71 -1.24 -6.04 16.52
C ASN A 71 -1.92 -4.66 16.45
N LYS A 72 -1.55 -3.87 15.44
CA LYS A 72 -1.97 -2.46 15.32
C LYS A 72 -2.51 -2.14 13.94
N LEU A 73 -3.57 -1.33 13.95
CA LEU A 73 -4.03 -0.56 12.79
C LEU A 73 -3.44 0.85 12.90
N TYR A 74 -2.84 1.32 11.82
CA TYR A 74 -2.37 2.68 11.63
C TYR A 74 -3.31 3.41 10.68
N VAL A 75 -3.59 4.68 10.99
CA VAL A 75 -4.35 5.59 10.13
C VAL A 75 -3.41 6.73 9.75
N CYS A 76 -3.25 6.96 8.46
CA CYS A 76 -2.38 7.98 7.89
C CYS A 76 -3.17 8.80 6.88
N ASP A 77 -2.72 10.02 6.61
CA ASP A 77 -3.20 10.75 5.43
C ASP A 77 -2.75 10.03 4.17
N LEU A 78 -3.63 9.95 3.17
CA LEU A 78 -3.28 9.42 1.85
C LEU A 78 -2.30 10.39 1.15
N PRO A 79 -1.13 9.92 0.67
CA PRO A 79 -0.06 10.78 0.16
C PRO A 79 -0.15 11.13 -1.32
#